data_AF-A0AA92CLW7-F1
#
_entry.id   AF-A0AA92CLW7-F1
#
_cell.length_a   1.000
_cell.length_b   1.000
_cell.length_c   1.000
_cell.angle_alpha   90.00
_cell.angle_beta   90.00
_cell.angle_gamma   90.00
#
_symmetry.space_group_name_H-M   'P 1'
#
loop_
_entity.id
_entity.type
_entity.pdbx_description
1 polymer ?
#
loop_
_entity_poly.entity_id
_entity_poly.type
_entity_poly.pdbx_seq_one_letter_code
_entity_poly.pdbx_strand_id
1 'polypeptide(L)'
;MTAFEQLMAYERDTQALGQIAGRLGWDQETMMPRGATGQRGAEMAAIESVLHARRSAPQVAEWLEQAEAPDEVGAAHLREIRRSYDRTIKVPADLAKKLAQVTSEAQGKWAEARANEDVAAFLPVLEEVVALKREEGQALAAGGDLYDALVADYEHGTTSSEIAKIFDAMRPGLVDLRARVLDKPAPQGLSGRFDEKTQMQLARTLARTFGYDMAHGRVDKAVHPFSSGSGLDVRITTRTSETDPFNCFYSTIHEVGHGAYEQNISRDYLLTPLGRGVSMGVHESQSRIYENQIGRSRAFTGWLFEQMRDSFGDIGVSDADAFYAAVNKVHNGYIRTEADELQYNLHIMLRFDLERALMQGDLEVADLEAAWNDRFEADFGYAVDKPSNGCLQDVHWSVGLFGYFPTYSLGNVYAGCLHEALRRDVPKLDTDLAQGDTSAATGWLGEKLQQHGGLRSPRDTIAHAAEMEPDHAPLMDYLEQKFGALYDL
;
A
#
# COMPACT_ATOMS: atom_id res chain seq x y z
N MET A 1 18.17 35.31 7.05
CA MET A 1 17.55 34.12 6.44
C MET A 1 16.32 34.57 5.68
N THR A 2 16.13 34.11 4.45
CA THR A 2 14.91 34.36 3.67
C THR A 2 13.72 33.63 4.29
N ALA A 3 12.48 33.99 3.91
CA ALA A 3 11.28 33.28 4.36
C ALA A 3 11.32 31.78 4.00
N PHE A 4 11.82 31.45 2.79
CA PHE A 4 12.04 30.07 2.36
C PHE A 4 13.02 29.33 3.29
N GLU A 5 14.16 29.93 3.63
CA GLU A 5 15.15 29.32 4.53
C GLU A 5 14.60 29.09 5.95
N GLN A 6 13.80 30.04 6.45
CA GLN A 6 13.14 29.91 7.76
C GLN A 6 12.11 28.78 7.76
N LEU A 7 11.26 28.72 6.73
CA LEU A 7 10.26 27.68 6.56
C LEU A 7 10.91 26.30 6.45
N MET A 8 11.95 26.16 5.62
CA MET A 8 12.65 24.88 5.46
C MET A 8 13.38 24.44 6.73
N ALA A 9 13.94 25.36 7.52
CA ALA A 9 14.49 25.04 8.82
C ALA A 9 13.41 24.54 9.80
N TYR A 10 12.25 25.20 9.81
CA TYR A 10 11.10 24.78 10.62
C TYR A 10 10.58 23.40 10.21
N GLU A 11 10.48 23.14 8.91
CA GLU A 11 10.02 21.87 8.39
C GLU A 11 10.99 20.73 8.68
N ARG A 12 12.31 20.95 8.65
CA ARG A 12 13.27 19.91 9.03
C ARG A 12 13.03 19.36 10.43
N ASP A 13 12.76 20.22 11.40
CA ASP A 13 12.41 19.81 12.75
C ASP A 13 11.06 19.08 12.78
N THR A 14 10.06 19.56 12.03
CA THR A 14 8.75 18.90 11.92
C THR A 14 8.87 17.48 11.34
N GLN A 15 9.67 17.31 10.28
CA GLN A 15 9.92 15.99 9.68
C GLN A 15 10.69 15.07 10.64
N ALA A 16 11.68 15.59 11.37
CA ALA A 16 12.42 14.80 12.37
C ALA A 16 11.52 14.32 13.51
N LEU A 17 10.62 15.17 14.01
CA LEU A 17 9.61 14.78 14.99
C LEU A 17 8.63 13.74 14.41
N GLY A 18 8.26 13.86 13.13
CA GLY A 18 7.45 12.87 12.44
C GLY A 18 8.13 11.50 12.37
N GLN A 19 9.43 11.46 12.06
CA GLN A 19 10.21 10.22 12.09
C GLN A 19 10.38 9.66 13.52
N ILE A 20 10.36 10.49 14.58
CA ILE A 20 10.29 9.99 15.96
C ILE A 20 8.95 9.29 16.21
N ALA A 21 7.83 9.92 15.83
CA ALA A 21 6.50 9.33 15.96
C ALA A 21 6.40 8.00 15.20
N GLY A 22 6.90 7.93 13.96
CA GLY A 22 6.95 6.69 13.18
C GLY A 22 7.71 5.56 13.87
N ARG A 23 8.83 5.86 14.55
CA ARG A 23 9.60 4.87 15.32
C ARG A 23 8.84 4.36 16.56
N LEU A 24 8.03 5.19 17.21
CA LEU A 24 7.15 4.73 18.29
C LEU A 24 6.10 3.73 17.77
N GLY A 25 5.55 4.00 16.59
CA GLY A 25 4.64 3.08 15.90
C GLY A 25 5.33 1.76 15.53
N TRP A 26 6.52 1.82 14.94
CA TRP A 26 7.29 0.60 14.65
C TRP A 26 7.57 -0.24 15.89
N ASP A 27 7.99 0.38 17.00
CA ASP A 27 8.29 -0.33 18.24
C ASP A 27 7.03 -0.99 18.82
N GLN A 28 5.87 -0.33 18.71
CA GLN A 28 4.59 -0.84 19.17
C GLN A 28 4.25 -2.19 18.53
N GLU A 29 4.50 -2.32 17.23
CA GLU A 29 4.14 -3.49 16.43
C GLU A 29 5.20 -4.60 16.45
N THR A 30 6.37 -4.38 17.07
CA THR A 30 7.50 -5.31 16.99
C THR A 30 8.10 -5.69 18.34
N MET A 31 8.55 -4.72 19.13
CA MET A 31 9.39 -4.94 20.32
C MET A 31 8.68 -4.62 21.63
N MET A 32 7.62 -3.81 21.59
CA MET A 32 6.94 -3.27 22.77
C MET A 32 6.40 -4.39 23.69
N PRO A 33 6.65 -4.34 25.01
CA PRO A 33 6.03 -5.27 25.96
C PRO A 33 4.51 -5.11 26.02
N ARG A 34 3.78 -6.23 26.15
CA ARG A 34 2.30 -6.25 26.17
C ARG A 34 1.65 -5.36 27.25
N GLY A 35 2.34 -5.11 28.37
CA GLY A 35 1.83 -4.27 29.46
C GLY A 35 2.02 -2.76 29.25
N ALA A 36 2.69 -2.34 28.17
CA ALA A 36 3.07 -0.95 27.95
C ALA A 36 2.05 -0.12 27.14
N THR A 37 0.94 -0.74 26.67
CA THR A 37 -0.04 -0.10 25.76
C THR A 37 -0.51 1.28 26.23
N GLY A 38 -0.88 1.42 27.50
CA GLY A 38 -1.34 2.71 28.04
C GLY A 38 -0.28 3.80 28.03
N GLN A 39 0.98 3.45 28.32
CA GLN A 39 2.09 4.40 28.27
C GLN A 39 2.44 4.78 26.83
N ARG A 40 2.50 3.79 25.91
CA ARG A 40 2.74 4.04 24.48
C ARG A 40 1.68 4.95 23.88
N GLY A 41 0.41 4.73 24.21
CA GLY A 41 -0.68 5.62 23.80
C GLY A 41 -0.46 7.07 24.25
N ALA A 42 0.00 7.29 25.49
CA ALA A 42 0.31 8.63 25.99
C ALA A 42 1.53 9.26 25.30
N GLU A 43 2.58 8.48 25.01
CA GLU A 43 3.76 8.93 24.24
C GLU A 43 3.37 9.39 22.83
N MET A 44 2.57 8.59 22.12
CA MET A 44 2.06 8.91 20.78
C MET A 44 1.16 10.15 20.80
N ALA A 45 0.23 10.24 21.74
CA ALA A 45 -0.64 11.41 21.87
C ALA A 45 0.16 12.71 22.10
N ALA A 46 1.22 12.66 22.92
CA ALA A 46 2.07 13.82 23.20
C ALA A 46 2.82 14.30 21.95
N ILE A 47 3.45 13.38 21.20
CA ILE A 47 4.21 13.77 20.00
C ILE A 47 3.28 14.23 18.86
N GLU A 48 2.12 13.60 18.68
CA GLU A 48 1.13 14.02 17.67
C GLU A 48 0.56 15.41 17.99
N SER A 49 0.34 15.73 19.26
CA SER A 49 -0.06 17.09 19.66
C SER A 49 0.98 18.14 19.27
N VAL A 50 2.27 17.85 19.45
CA VAL A 50 3.36 18.74 19.02
C VAL A 50 3.37 18.85 17.49
N LEU A 51 3.27 17.74 16.77
CA LEU A 51 3.25 17.74 15.30
C LEU A 51 2.07 18.53 14.74
N HIS A 52 0.87 18.33 15.27
CA HIS A 52 -0.33 19.05 14.86
C HIS A 52 -0.18 20.56 15.08
N ALA A 53 0.32 20.98 16.25
CA ALA A 53 0.57 22.39 16.55
C ALA A 53 1.61 23.01 15.61
N ARG A 54 2.61 22.22 15.18
CA ARG A 54 3.61 22.71 14.23
C ARG A 54 3.05 22.86 12.82
N ARG A 55 2.33 21.84 12.33
CA ARG A 55 1.73 21.82 10.99
C ARG A 55 0.62 22.86 10.81
N SER A 56 0.05 23.38 11.90
CA SER A 56 -1.01 24.41 11.88
C SER A 56 -0.55 25.79 12.36
N ALA A 57 0.75 25.98 12.65
CA ALA A 57 1.25 27.24 13.19
C ALA A 57 1.01 28.41 12.22
N PRO A 58 0.44 29.56 12.67
CA PRO A 58 0.17 30.71 11.80
C PRO A 58 1.39 31.24 11.05
N GLN A 59 2.59 31.12 11.64
CA GLN A 59 3.84 31.53 11.01
C GLN A 59 4.15 30.74 9.73
N VAL A 60 3.67 29.50 9.62
CA VAL A 60 3.82 28.70 8.39
C VAL A 60 3.09 29.36 7.23
N ALA A 61 1.87 29.87 7.43
CA ALA A 61 1.17 30.64 6.41
C ALA A 61 1.93 31.92 6.04
N GLU A 62 2.41 32.67 7.03
CA GLU A 62 3.16 33.91 6.79
C GLU A 62 4.41 33.67 5.94
N TRP A 63 5.18 32.62 6.25
CA TRP A 63 6.34 32.24 5.45
C TRP A 63 5.96 31.73 4.07
N LEU A 64 4.93 30.91 3.97
CA LEU A 64 4.45 30.37 2.70
C LEU A 64 4.00 31.49 1.73
N GLU A 65 3.45 32.62 2.22
CA GLU A 65 3.10 33.79 1.39
C GLU A 65 4.32 34.63 0.96
N GLN A 66 5.40 34.62 1.75
CA GLN A 66 6.59 35.44 1.52
C GLN A 66 7.74 34.68 0.84
N ALA A 67 7.72 33.35 0.87
CA ALA A 67 8.79 32.52 0.36
C ALA A 67 8.79 32.52 -1.17
N GLU A 68 9.92 32.93 -1.75
CA GLU A 68 10.21 32.75 -3.17
C GLU A 68 10.98 31.43 -3.35
N ALA A 69 10.48 30.57 -4.23
CA ALA A 69 11.15 29.32 -4.58
C ALA A 69 12.47 29.61 -5.32
N PRO A 70 13.63 29.11 -4.84
CA PRO A 70 14.90 29.32 -5.52
C PRO A 70 15.02 28.56 -6.85
N ASP A 71 14.32 27.43 -6.98
CA ASP A 71 14.34 26.53 -8.13
C ASP A 71 13.09 25.61 -8.11
N GLU A 72 13.06 24.61 -9.01
CA GLU A 72 11.97 23.62 -9.11
C GLU A 72 11.81 22.77 -7.84
N VAL A 73 12.91 22.39 -7.19
CA VAL A 73 12.90 21.63 -5.92
C VAL A 73 12.30 22.47 -4.81
N GLY A 74 12.70 23.74 -4.71
CA GLY A 74 12.11 24.71 -3.80
C GLY A 74 10.62 24.91 -4.04
N ALA A 75 10.18 24.96 -5.30
CA ALA A 75 8.77 25.05 -5.64
C ALA A 75 8.00 23.79 -5.18
N ALA A 76 8.57 22.60 -5.34
CA ALA A 76 7.98 21.36 -4.85
C ALA A 76 7.90 21.31 -3.31
N HIS A 77 8.92 21.79 -2.60
CA HIS A 77 8.85 21.95 -1.14
C HIS A 77 7.68 22.84 -0.74
N LEU A 78 7.56 24.04 -1.31
CA LEU A 78 6.47 24.96 -0.99
C LEU A 78 5.09 24.35 -1.30
N ARG A 79 4.96 23.61 -2.40
CA ARG A 79 3.73 22.89 -2.77
C ARG A 79 3.32 21.88 -1.70
N GLU A 80 4.23 21.00 -1.28
CA GLU A 80 3.91 19.96 -0.28
C GLU A 80 3.65 20.54 1.11
N ILE A 81 4.40 21.57 1.51
CA ILE A 81 4.19 22.24 2.80
C ILE A 81 2.82 22.92 2.80
N ARG A 82 2.48 23.64 1.73
CA ARG A 82 1.18 24.30 1.62
C ARG A 82 0.03 23.31 1.60
N ARG A 83 0.16 22.20 0.84
CA ARG A 83 -0.84 21.13 0.85
C ARG A 83 -1.06 20.58 2.26
N SER A 84 0.02 20.28 2.99
CA SER A 84 -0.06 19.80 4.38
C SER A 84 -0.70 20.83 5.31
N TYR A 85 -0.29 22.10 5.20
CA TYR A 85 -0.79 23.20 6.03
C TYR A 85 -2.29 23.42 5.80
N ASP A 86 -2.69 23.64 4.53
CA ASP A 86 -4.07 23.95 4.14
C ASP A 86 -5.03 22.83 4.58
N ARG A 87 -4.64 21.56 4.43
CA ARG A 87 -5.45 20.43 4.90
C ARG A 87 -5.56 20.42 6.42
N THR A 88 -4.46 20.62 7.13
CA THR A 88 -4.43 20.60 8.61
C THR A 88 -5.36 21.66 9.21
N ILE A 89 -5.41 22.86 8.64
CA ILE A 89 -6.21 23.97 9.19
C ILE A 89 -7.69 23.94 8.78
N LYS A 90 -8.05 23.16 7.75
CA LYS A 90 -9.43 23.06 7.26
C LYS A 90 -10.33 22.24 8.18
N VAL A 91 -9.79 21.23 8.84
CA VAL A 91 -10.57 20.36 9.74
C VAL A 91 -10.68 21.03 11.11
N PRO A 92 -11.90 21.31 11.62
CA PRO A 92 -12.06 21.88 12.95
C PRO A 92 -11.45 20.97 14.04
N ALA A 93 -10.80 21.57 15.03
CA ALA A 93 -10.12 20.83 16.09
C ALA A 93 -11.06 19.90 16.88
N ASP A 94 -12.31 20.33 17.14
CA ASP A 94 -13.30 19.52 17.84
C ASP A 94 -13.75 18.31 16.99
N LEU A 95 -13.86 18.47 15.67
CA LEU A 95 -14.16 17.39 14.75
C LEU A 95 -13.01 16.38 14.69
N ALA A 96 -11.77 16.85 14.51
CA ALA A 96 -10.59 15.99 14.51
C ALA A 96 -10.44 15.19 15.82
N LYS A 97 -10.68 15.85 16.97
CA LYS A 97 -10.68 15.20 18.28
C LYS A 97 -11.76 14.13 18.40
N LYS A 98 -12.99 14.44 18.00
CA LYS A 98 -14.10 13.49 18.07
C LYS A 98 -13.84 12.29 17.16
N LEU A 99 -13.35 12.52 15.95
CA LEU A 99 -13.02 11.48 14.99
C LEU A 99 -11.96 10.53 15.55
N ALA A 100 -10.86 11.06 16.09
CA ALA A 100 -9.80 10.26 16.70
C ALA A 100 -10.28 9.41 17.88
N GLN A 101 -11.19 9.94 18.71
CA GLN A 101 -11.77 9.18 19.81
C GLN A 101 -12.65 8.04 19.28
N VAL A 102 -13.59 8.34 18.39
CA VAL A 102 -14.56 7.37 17.87
C VAL A 102 -13.86 6.25 17.11
N THR A 103 -12.90 6.55 16.23
CA THR A 103 -12.18 5.53 15.46
C THR A 103 -11.31 4.63 16.34
N SER A 104 -10.72 5.16 17.42
CA SER A 104 -9.96 4.36 18.39
C SER A 104 -10.85 3.37 19.14
N GLU A 105 -12.07 3.76 19.51
CA GLU A 105 -13.03 2.87 20.16
C GLU A 105 -13.65 1.88 19.16
N ALA A 106 -13.89 2.33 17.93
CA ALA A 106 -14.52 1.56 16.88
C ALA A 106 -13.69 0.35 16.44
N GLN A 107 -12.36 0.46 16.42
CA GLN A 107 -11.49 -0.68 16.12
C GLN A 107 -11.71 -1.87 17.08
N GLY A 108 -11.86 -1.60 18.38
CA GLY A 108 -12.10 -2.64 19.38
C GLY A 108 -13.47 -3.31 19.21
N LYS A 109 -14.50 -2.50 18.99
CA LYS A 109 -15.88 -2.98 18.74
C LYS A 109 -15.97 -3.78 17.43
N TRP A 110 -15.27 -3.33 16.38
CA TRP A 110 -15.13 -4.06 15.12
C TRP A 110 -14.47 -5.43 15.32
N ALA A 111 -13.38 -5.49 16.08
CA ALA A 111 -12.66 -6.75 16.31
C ALA A 111 -13.55 -7.78 17.04
N GLU A 112 -14.34 -7.34 18.03
CA GLU A 112 -15.30 -8.18 18.73
C GLU A 112 -16.45 -8.62 17.81
N ALA A 113 -17.06 -7.68 17.07
CA ALA A 113 -18.12 -7.98 16.11
C ALA A 113 -17.67 -8.97 15.03
N ARG A 114 -16.47 -8.76 14.46
CA ARG A 114 -15.86 -9.68 13.48
C ARG A 114 -15.64 -11.07 14.05
N ALA A 115 -15.17 -11.18 15.29
CA ALA A 115 -14.96 -12.48 15.95
C ALA A 115 -16.28 -13.22 16.21
N ASN A 116 -17.37 -12.47 16.44
CA ASN A 116 -18.69 -13.01 16.73
C ASN A 116 -19.62 -13.11 15.51
N GLU A 117 -19.16 -12.72 14.32
CA GLU A 117 -19.96 -12.63 13.09
C GLU A 117 -21.21 -11.71 13.26
N ASP A 118 -21.10 -10.68 14.11
CA ASP A 118 -22.22 -9.83 14.54
C ASP A 118 -22.18 -8.45 13.88
N VAL A 119 -22.68 -8.37 12.65
CA VAL A 119 -22.75 -7.12 11.88
C VAL A 119 -23.60 -6.09 12.62
N ALA A 120 -24.75 -6.49 13.16
CA ALA A 120 -25.70 -5.60 13.81
C ALA A 120 -25.08 -4.86 15.01
N ALA A 121 -24.17 -5.50 15.75
CA ALA A 121 -23.43 -4.84 16.82
C ALA A 121 -22.46 -3.75 16.33
N PHE A 122 -21.93 -3.89 15.11
CA PHE A 122 -20.97 -2.94 14.55
C PHE A 122 -21.60 -1.78 13.77
N LEU A 123 -22.73 -2.00 13.08
CA LEU A 123 -23.35 -0.99 12.22
C LEU A 123 -23.57 0.39 12.90
N PRO A 124 -24.07 0.49 14.15
CA PRO A 124 -24.23 1.79 14.81
C PRO A 124 -22.91 2.53 15.02
N VAL A 125 -21.82 1.79 15.23
CA VAL A 125 -20.47 2.35 15.39
C VAL A 125 -19.96 2.86 14.05
N LEU A 126 -20.15 2.07 12.99
CA LEU A 126 -19.76 2.45 11.64
C LEU A 126 -20.57 3.66 11.13
N GLU A 127 -21.85 3.77 11.49
CA GLU A 127 -22.71 4.91 11.17
C GLU A 127 -22.15 6.22 11.76
N GLU A 128 -21.69 6.20 13.01
CA GLU A 128 -21.03 7.36 13.62
C GLU A 128 -19.71 7.70 12.90
N VAL A 129 -18.89 6.70 12.56
CA VAL A 129 -17.65 6.93 11.81
C VAL A 129 -17.93 7.53 10.42
N VAL A 130 -18.90 6.99 9.68
CA VAL A 130 -19.29 7.49 8.36
C VAL A 130 -19.81 8.93 8.46
N ALA A 131 -20.63 9.25 9.46
CA ALA A 131 -21.11 10.62 9.68
C ALA A 131 -19.95 11.60 9.90
N LEU A 132 -19.00 11.25 10.76
CA LEU A 132 -17.83 12.09 11.04
C LEU A 132 -16.89 12.24 9.84
N LYS A 133 -16.70 11.16 9.06
CA LYS A 133 -15.91 11.20 7.82
C LYS A 133 -16.57 12.02 6.72
N ARG A 134 -17.90 12.03 6.65
CA ARG A 134 -18.64 12.97 5.79
C ARG A 134 -18.39 14.42 6.24
N GLU A 135 -18.51 14.74 7.53
CA GLU A 135 -18.20 16.10 8.05
C GLU A 135 -16.75 16.53 7.72
N GLU A 136 -15.77 15.62 7.91
CA GLU A 136 -14.37 15.89 7.59
C GLU A 136 -14.17 16.13 6.09
N GLY A 137 -14.72 15.26 5.24
CA GLY A 137 -14.65 15.40 3.80
C GLY A 137 -15.27 16.71 3.31
N GLN A 138 -16.39 17.16 3.90
CA GLN A 138 -17.00 18.47 3.59
C GLN A 138 -16.06 19.63 3.94
N ALA A 139 -15.43 19.58 5.12
CA ALA A 139 -14.49 20.60 5.56
C ALA A 139 -13.26 20.69 4.64
N LEU A 140 -12.75 19.55 4.18
CA LEU A 140 -11.60 19.45 3.28
C LEU A 140 -11.93 19.91 1.86
N ALA A 141 -13.08 19.48 1.33
CA ALA A 141 -13.52 19.72 -0.03
C ALA A 141 -13.75 21.21 -0.33
N ALA A 142 -14.08 22.01 0.68
CA ALA A 142 -14.30 23.45 0.54
C ALA A 142 -15.24 23.82 -0.63
N GLY A 143 -16.30 23.02 -0.83
CA GLY A 143 -17.29 23.17 -1.92
C GLY A 143 -17.05 22.28 -3.14
N GLY A 144 -15.98 21.49 -3.17
CA GLY A 144 -15.74 20.42 -4.16
C GLY A 144 -16.43 19.09 -3.81
N ASP A 145 -16.03 18.02 -4.50
CA ASP A 145 -16.49 16.67 -4.19
C ASP A 145 -15.89 16.16 -2.87
N LEU A 146 -16.75 15.58 -2.04
CA LEU A 146 -16.41 15.13 -0.69
C LEU A 146 -15.47 13.94 -0.69
N TYR A 147 -15.73 12.96 -1.56
CA TYR A 147 -14.95 11.73 -1.59
C TYR A 147 -13.59 11.98 -2.24
N ASP A 148 -13.54 12.83 -3.27
CA ASP A 148 -12.27 13.29 -3.86
C ASP A 148 -11.36 13.96 -2.81
N ALA A 149 -11.96 14.73 -1.88
CA ALA A 149 -11.20 15.35 -0.79
C ALA A 149 -10.61 14.35 0.20
N LEU A 150 -11.27 13.20 0.42
CA LEU A 150 -10.78 12.09 1.24
C LEU A 150 -9.71 11.27 0.50
N VAL A 151 -9.92 10.97 -0.79
CA VAL A 151 -8.91 10.31 -1.64
C VAL A 151 -7.60 11.12 -1.67
N ALA A 152 -7.70 12.45 -1.70
CA ALA A 152 -6.54 13.35 -1.75
C ALA A 152 -5.61 13.30 -0.52
N ASP A 153 -6.00 12.65 0.59
CA ASP A 153 -5.06 12.34 1.68
C ASP A 153 -4.01 11.31 1.26
N TYR A 154 -4.40 10.38 0.39
CA TYR A 154 -3.60 9.21 0.03
C TYR A 154 -3.06 9.27 -1.39
N GLU A 155 -3.86 9.80 -2.32
CA GLU A 155 -3.54 9.95 -3.73
C GLU A 155 -4.00 11.34 -4.20
N HIS A 156 -3.15 12.34 -4.00
CA HIS A 156 -3.50 13.73 -4.34
C HIS A 156 -3.38 14.00 -5.84
N GLY A 157 -4.24 14.88 -6.36
CA GLY A 157 -4.23 15.25 -7.77
C GLY A 157 -4.97 14.28 -8.70
N THR A 158 -5.65 13.26 -8.16
CA THR A 158 -6.62 12.45 -8.88
C THR A 158 -8.03 12.66 -8.31
N THR A 159 -9.04 12.34 -9.12
CA THR A 159 -10.45 12.31 -8.72
C THR A 159 -10.98 10.88 -8.69
N SER A 160 -12.04 10.64 -7.92
CA SER A 160 -12.79 9.40 -7.96
C SER A 160 -13.39 9.11 -9.33
N SER A 161 -13.71 10.15 -10.12
CA SER A 161 -14.17 9.97 -11.50
C SER A 161 -13.09 9.39 -12.42
N GLU A 162 -11.83 9.75 -12.22
CA GLU A 162 -10.71 9.22 -12.99
C GLU A 162 -10.37 7.79 -12.56
N ILE A 163 -10.37 7.53 -11.26
CA ILE A 163 -10.20 6.18 -10.70
C ILE A 163 -11.30 5.24 -11.23
N ALA A 164 -12.56 5.70 -11.22
CA ALA A 164 -13.68 4.91 -11.71
C ALA A 164 -13.52 4.52 -13.18
N LYS A 165 -13.06 5.45 -14.05
CA LYS A 165 -12.80 5.13 -15.47
C LYS A 165 -11.80 4.00 -15.65
N ILE A 166 -10.72 4.00 -14.87
CA ILE A 166 -9.69 2.93 -14.89
C ILE A 166 -10.33 1.62 -14.41
N PHE A 167 -11.06 1.65 -13.29
CA PHE A 167 -11.63 0.45 -12.69
C PHE A 167 -12.74 -0.18 -13.55
N ASP A 168 -13.61 0.65 -14.14
CA ASP A 168 -14.70 0.22 -15.03
C ASP A 168 -14.15 -0.43 -16.30
N ALA A 169 -13.00 0.03 -16.81
CA ALA A 169 -12.35 -0.57 -17.96
C ALA A 169 -11.67 -1.92 -17.63
N MET A 170 -11.06 -2.05 -16.45
CA MET A 170 -10.39 -3.28 -16.00
C MET A 170 -11.35 -4.40 -15.63
N ARG A 171 -12.43 -4.07 -14.91
CA ARG A 171 -13.27 -5.05 -14.23
C ARG A 171 -13.79 -6.18 -15.13
N PRO A 172 -14.35 -5.93 -16.33
CA PRO A 172 -14.85 -7.01 -17.18
C PRO A 172 -13.75 -7.99 -17.59
N GLY A 173 -12.56 -7.50 -17.94
CA GLY A 173 -11.43 -8.33 -18.32
C GLY A 173 -10.89 -9.17 -17.16
N LEU A 174 -10.82 -8.60 -15.95
CA LEU A 174 -10.41 -9.33 -14.75
C LEU A 174 -11.40 -10.44 -14.37
N VAL A 175 -12.70 -10.16 -14.41
CA VAL A 175 -13.75 -11.16 -14.13
C VAL A 175 -13.67 -12.31 -15.13
N ASP A 176 -13.53 -12.02 -16.42
CA ASP A 176 -13.41 -13.04 -17.47
C ASP A 176 -12.13 -13.87 -17.33
N LEU A 177 -10.96 -13.23 -17.21
CA LEU A 177 -9.68 -13.92 -17.07
C LEU A 177 -9.66 -14.81 -15.83
N ARG A 178 -10.14 -14.29 -14.69
CA ARG A 178 -10.29 -15.07 -13.46
C ARG A 178 -11.17 -16.30 -13.67
N ALA A 179 -12.33 -16.14 -14.32
CA ALA A 179 -13.24 -17.25 -14.57
C ALA A 179 -12.60 -18.33 -15.45
N ARG A 180 -11.92 -17.94 -16.54
CA ARG A 180 -11.20 -18.86 -17.42
C ARG A 180 -10.08 -19.61 -16.69
N VAL A 181 -9.32 -18.92 -15.83
CA VAL A 181 -8.26 -19.54 -15.02
C VAL A 181 -8.83 -20.54 -14.02
N LEU A 182 -9.93 -20.21 -13.34
CA LEU A 182 -10.54 -21.10 -12.33
C LEU A 182 -11.22 -22.34 -12.93
N ASP A 183 -11.55 -22.34 -14.23
CA ASP A 183 -12.04 -23.53 -14.95
C ASP A 183 -10.93 -24.55 -15.25
N LYS A 184 -9.65 -24.15 -15.11
CA LYS A 184 -8.49 -25.03 -15.29
C LYS A 184 -8.10 -25.72 -13.97
N PRO A 185 -7.43 -26.89 -14.04
CA PRO A 185 -6.92 -27.55 -12.84
C PRO A 185 -5.96 -26.64 -12.07
N ALA A 186 -6.20 -26.49 -10.77
CA ALA A 186 -5.34 -25.68 -9.94
C ALA A 186 -3.94 -26.31 -9.78
N PRO A 187 -2.85 -25.53 -9.93
CA PRO A 187 -1.50 -26.02 -9.71
C PRO A 187 -1.31 -26.66 -8.33
N GLN A 188 -0.42 -27.64 -8.26
CA GLN A 188 0.02 -28.24 -7.01
C GLN A 188 0.73 -27.18 -6.16
N GLY A 189 0.36 -27.07 -4.89
CA GLY A 189 1.05 -26.21 -3.92
C GLY A 189 2.30 -26.87 -3.35
N LEU A 190 3.07 -26.11 -2.58
CA LEU A 190 4.18 -26.67 -1.81
C LEU A 190 3.68 -27.65 -0.74
N SER A 191 4.52 -28.62 -0.39
CA SER A 191 4.29 -29.51 0.74
C SER A 191 5.56 -29.68 1.56
N GLY A 192 5.42 -29.71 2.89
CA GLY A 192 6.56 -29.85 3.80
C GLY A 192 6.36 -29.05 5.06
N ARG A 193 7.43 -28.91 5.86
CA ARG A 193 7.50 -27.97 6.98
C ARG A 193 8.65 -27.01 6.75
N PHE A 194 8.36 -25.73 6.86
CA PHE A 194 9.30 -24.65 6.63
C PHE A 194 9.59 -24.00 7.96
N ASP A 195 10.70 -24.34 8.62
CA ASP A 195 10.97 -23.78 9.93
C ASP A 195 11.22 -22.26 9.86
N GLU A 196 10.79 -21.56 10.91
CA GLU A 196 10.85 -20.10 11.00
C GLU A 196 12.27 -19.56 10.83
N LYS A 197 13.28 -20.23 11.40
CA LYS A 197 14.66 -19.71 11.38
C LYS A 197 15.20 -19.71 9.95
N THR A 198 14.97 -20.78 9.20
CA THR A 198 15.37 -20.89 7.79
C THR A 198 14.59 -19.90 6.93
N GLN A 199 13.28 -19.73 7.16
CA GLN A 199 12.50 -18.68 6.48
C GLN A 199 13.10 -17.29 6.70
N MET A 200 13.44 -16.94 7.94
CA MET A 200 14.03 -15.63 8.24
C MET A 200 15.46 -15.46 7.69
N GLN A 201 16.20 -16.54 7.44
CA GLN A 201 17.49 -16.48 6.75
C GLN A 201 17.29 -16.20 5.26
N LEU A 202 16.37 -16.90 4.61
CA LEU A 202 16.04 -16.69 3.20
C LEU A 202 15.38 -15.32 2.98
N ALA A 203 14.53 -14.84 3.89
CA ALA A 203 13.96 -13.49 3.84
C ALA A 203 15.05 -12.39 3.80
N ARG A 204 16.10 -12.51 4.63
CA ARG A 204 17.24 -11.56 4.59
C ARG A 204 18.07 -11.68 3.33
N THR A 205 18.12 -12.88 2.74
CA THR A 205 18.78 -13.10 1.44
C THR A 205 17.98 -12.40 0.35
N LEU A 206 16.66 -12.62 0.29
CA LEU A 206 15.75 -11.95 -0.63
C LEU A 206 15.82 -10.43 -0.51
N ALA A 207 15.82 -9.88 0.71
CA ALA A 207 15.96 -8.44 0.91
C ALA A 207 17.22 -7.88 0.23
N ARG A 208 18.38 -8.52 0.44
CA ARG A 208 19.63 -8.10 -0.22
C ARG A 208 19.61 -8.33 -1.72
N THR A 209 19.04 -9.45 -2.17
CA THR A 209 18.88 -9.78 -3.59
C THR A 209 18.10 -8.69 -4.32
N PHE A 210 17.08 -8.12 -3.68
CA PHE A 210 16.27 -7.00 -4.17
C PHE A 210 16.84 -5.61 -3.82
N GLY A 211 18.13 -5.53 -3.48
CA GLY A 211 18.82 -4.25 -3.30
C GLY A 211 18.51 -3.50 -2.00
N TYR A 212 17.84 -4.12 -1.02
CA TYR A 212 17.60 -3.50 0.28
C TYR A 212 18.91 -3.31 1.06
N ASP A 213 19.19 -2.08 1.45
CA ASP A 213 20.39 -1.74 2.21
C ASP A 213 20.19 -2.02 3.71
N MET A 214 20.78 -3.12 4.16
CA MET A 214 20.76 -3.55 5.56
C MET A 214 21.54 -2.62 6.51
N ALA A 215 22.35 -1.69 6.00
CA ALA A 215 23.00 -0.66 6.83
C ALA A 215 22.04 0.49 7.17
N HIS A 216 21.01 0.71 6.35
CA HIS A 216 19.98 1.74 6.51
C HIS A 216 18.60 1.12 6.81
N GLY A 217 18.59 -0.09 7.37
CA GLY A 217 17.36 -0.84 7.61
C GLY A 217 17.54 -2.15 8.37
N ARG A 218 16.43 -2.86 8.56
CA ARG A 218 16.38 -4.16 9.24
C ARG A 218 15.10 -4.91 8.89
N VAL A 219 15.16 -6.23 9.05
CA VAL A 219 14.05 -7.16 8.84
C VAL A 219 13.65 -7.82 10.17
N ASP A 220 12.42 -7.59 10.61
CA ASP A 220 11.84 -8.14 11.84
C ASP A 220 10.54 -8.91 11.59
N LYS A 221 9.93 -9.42 12.66
CA LYS A 221 8.62 -10.06 12.60
C LYS A 221 7.54 -9.13 13.15
N ALA A 222 6.38 -9.16 12.51
CA ALA A 222 5.14 -8.55 12.99
C ALA A 222 3.95 -9.46 12.69
N VAL A 223 2.80 -9.21 13.30
CA VAL A 223 1.56 -9.95 13.01
C VAL A 223 1.08 -9.66 11.58
N HIS A 224 1.12 -8.39 11.21
CA HIS A 224 0.87 -7.90 9.86
C HIS A 224 2.18 -7.31 9.33
N PRO A 225 2.73 -7.82 8.22
CA PRO A 225 3.88 -7.21 7.56
C PRO A 225 3.61 -5.75 7.21
N PHE A 226 4.62 -4.92 7.38
CA PHE A 226 4.61 -3.49 7.07
C PHE A 226 6.06 -2.98 6.97
N SER A 227 6.18 -1.79 6.38
CA SER A 227 7.40 -0.99 6.29
C SER A 227 7.20 0.36 6.98
N SER A 228 8.28 0.92 7.50
CA SER A 228 8.25 2.18 8.25
C SER A 228 9.59 2.89 8.20
N GLY A 229 9.57 4.21 8.32
CA GLY A 229 10.75 5.05 8.26
C GLY A 229 10.99 5.63 6.86
N SER A 230 12.04 6.43 6.74
CA SER A 230 12.45 7.10 5.50
C SER A 230 13.95 7.38 5.51
N GLY A 231 14.56 7.49 4.33
CA GLY A 231 15.97 7.83 4.18
C GLY A 231 16.93 6.80 4.78
N LEU A 232 17.58 7.13 5.89
CA LEU A 232 18.69 6.33 6.45
C LEU A 232 18.27 5.32 7.54
N ASP A 233 17.00 5.25 7.91
CA ASP A 233 16.45 4.23 8.82
C ASP A 233 15.06 3.82 8.31
N VAL A 234 15.05 2.86 7.39
CA VAL A 234 13.85 2.29 6.75
C VAL A 234 13.76 0.83 7.15
N ARG A 235 12.73 0.44 7.87
CA ARG A 235 12.57 -0.89 8.48
C ARG A 235 11.44 -1.64 7.81
N ILE A 236 11.60 -2.94 7.68
CA ILE A 236 10.58 -3.83 7.14
C ILE A 236 10.28 -4.96 8.12
N THR A 237 9.07 -5.48 8.07
CA THR A 237 8.66 -6.65 8.84
C THR A 237 8.08 -7.72 7.93
N THR A 238 8.11 -8.96 8.39
CA THR A 238 7.47 -10.09 7.71
C THR A 238 6.80 -11.01 8.73
N ARG A 239 6.16 -12.07 8.26
CA ARG A 239 5.58 -13.12 9.09
C ARG A 239 5.93 -14.49 8.54
N THR A 240 6.14 -15.47 9.43
CA THR A 240 6.48 -16.84 9.05
C THR A 240 5.31 -17.77 9.27
N SER A 241 5.17 -18.77 8.40
CA SER A 241 4.20 -19.85 8.55
C SER A 241 4.89 -21.18 8.28
N GLU A 242 4.75 -22.14 9.19
CA GLU A 242 5.41 -23.45 9.04
C GLU A 242 4.91 -24.25 7.84
N THR A 243 3.71 -23.95 7.35
CA THR A 243 3.04 -24.69 6.27
C THR A 243 2.93 -23.90 4.97
N ASP A 244 3.15 -22.58 5.03
CA ASP A 244 3.09 -21.71 3.86
C ASP A 244 4.20 -20.65 3.91
N PRO A 245 5.37 -20.94 3.34
CA PRO A 245 6.52 -20.05 3.43
C PRO A 245 6.39 -18.83 2.50
N PHE A 246 5.43 -18.83 1.56
CA PHE A 246 5.15 -17.69 0.70
C PHE A 246 4.66 -16.48 1.48
N ASN A 247 4.00 -16.69 2.63
CA ASN A 247 3.67 -15.65 3.59
C ASN A 247 4.91 -14.89 4.09
N CYS A 248 6.07 -15.53 4.18
CA CYS A 248 7.31 -14.85 4.57
C CYS A 248 7.97 -14.19 3.38
N PHE A 249 8.15 -14.93 2.29
CA PHE A 249 8.98 -14.48 1.18
C PHE A 249 8.33 -13.37 0.37
N TYR A 250 7.06 -13.50 -0.01
CA TYR A 250 6.41 -12.46 -0.79
C TYR A 250 6.04 -11.25 0.05
N SER A 251 5.71 -11.41 1.34
CA SER A 251 5.62 -10.26 2.25
C SER A 251 6.99 -9.57 2.40
N THR A 252 8.09 -10.31 2.47
CA THR A 252 9.42 -9.67 2.51
C THR A 252 9.70 -8.90 1.23
N ILE A 253 9.48 -9.50 0.06
CA ILE A 253 9.74 -8.83 -1.23
C ILE A 253 8.84 -7.60 -1.39
N HIS A 254 7.56 -7.71 -0.99
CA HIS A 254 6.60 -6.61 -0.99
C HIS A 254 7.11 -5.44 -0.12
N GLU A 255 7.45 -5.70 1.15
CA GLU A 255 7.94 -4.66 2.04
C GLU A 255 9.33 -4.15 1.64
N VAL A 256 10.14 -4.95 0.96
CA VAL A 256 11.40 -4.49 0.33
C VAL A 256 11.12 -3.50 -0.78
N GLY A 257 10.10 -3.69 -1.62
CA GLY A 257 9.76 -2.71 -2.65
C GLY A 257 9.36 -1.35 -2.06
N HIS A 258 8.56 -1.36 -1.00
CA HIS A 258 8.29 -0.16 -0.19
C HIS A 258 9.57 0.43 0.41
N GLY A 259 10.38 -0.40 1.08
CA GLY A 259 11.61 0.05 1.73
C GLY A 259 12.65 0.59 0.75
N ALA A 260 12.76 0.00 -0.43
CA ALA A 260 13.66 0.42 -1.49
C ALA A 260 13.27 1.79 -2.05
N TYR A 261 11.97 2.08 -2.18
CA TYR A 261 11.53 3.43 -2.53
C TYR A 261 12.09 4.44 -1.53
N GLU A 262 11.84 4.22 -0.24
CA GLU A 262 12.27 5.13 0.83
C GLU A 262 13.80 5.24 0.99
N GLN A 263 14.54 4.16 0.74
CA GLN A 263 16.01 4.16 0.82
C GLN A 263 16.68 4.85 -0.36
N ASN A 264 16.06 4.80 -1.55
CA ASN A 264 16.65 5.35 -2.77
C ASN A 264 16.31 6.82 -3.02
N ILE A 265 15.39 7.42 -2.26
CA ILE A 265 15.13 8.87 -2.32
C ILE A 265 16.43 9.65 -2.08
N SER A 266 16.65 10.69 -2.88
CA SER A 266 17.87 11.51 -2.80
C SER A 266 18.15 11.97 -1.37
N ARG A 267 19.41 11.83 -0.95
CA ARG A 267 19.87 12.26 0.38
C ARG A 267 19.74 13.77 0.59
N ASP A 268 19.66 14.55 -0.48
CA ASP A 268 19.40 15.99 -0.42
C ASP A 268 18.01 16.31 0.13
N TYR A 269 17.09 15.33 0.11
CA TYR A 269 15.73 15.48 0.63
C TYR A 269 15.55 14.95 2.05
N LEU A 270 16.62 14.50 2.73
CA LEU A 270 16.54 14.06 4.11
C LEU A 270 15.93 15.13 5.01
N LEU A 271 14.92 14.71 5.79
CA LEU A 271 14.15 15.60 6.68
C LEU A 271 13.50 16.77 5.94
N THR A 272 13.06 16.55 4.71
CA THR A 272 12.26 17.53 3.97
C THR A 272 10.92 16.91 3.56
N PRO A 273 9.93 17.73 3.17
CA PRO A 273 8.66 17.23 2.65
C PRO A 273 8.77 16.29 1.42
N LEU A 274 9.88 16.37 0.67
CA LEU A 274 10.12 15.51 -0.50
C LEU A 274 10.85 14.21 -0.14
N GLY A 275 11.33 14.07 1.10
CA GLY A 275 12.15 12.95 1.59
C GLY A 275 11.37 11.68 1.90
N ARG A 276 10.27 11.45 1.19
CA ARG A 276 9.37 10.29 1.32
C ARG A 276 8.65 10.02 -0.01
N GLY A 277 8.03 8.85 -0.13
CA GLY A 277 7.20 8.54 -1.28
C GLY A 277 6.05 9.53 -1.48
N VAL A 278 5.72 9.81 -2.73
CA VAL A 278 4.79 10.90 -3.09
C VAL A 278 3.33 10.61 -2.75
N SER A 279 2.90 9.36 -2.81
CA SER A 279 1.53 8.92 -2.51
C SER A 279 1.46 7.42 -2.20
N MET A 280 0.33 6.96 -1.66
CA MET A 280 0.14 5.54 -1.39
C MET A 280 0.09 4.70 -2.66
N GLY A 281 -0.51 5.19 -3.75
CA GLY A 281 -0.55 4.48 -5.02
C GLY A 281 0.84 4.32 -5.64
N VAL A 282 1.65 5.38 -5.65
CA VAL A 282 3.04 5.27 -6.12
C VAL A 282 3.86 4.37 -5.20
N HIS A 283 3.67 4.46 -3.88
CA HIS A 283 4.37 3.61 -2.92
C HIS A 283 4.03 2.12 -3.08
N GLU A 284 2.74 1.80 -3.28
CA GLU A 284 2.27 0.44 -3.59
C GLU A 284 2.74 -0.04 -4.96
N SER A 285 2.93 0.84 -5.93
CA SER A 285 3.51 0.42 -7.22
C SER A 285 4.90 -0.18 -7.06
N GLN A 286 5.68 0.32 -6.09
CA GLN A 286 7.01 -0.19 -5.79
C GLN A 286 6.96 -1.54 -5.07
N SER A 287 6.07 -1.72 -4.09
CA SER A 287 5.90 -3.04 -3.48
C SER A 287 5.42 -4.08 -4.47
N ARG A 288 4.46 -3.73 -5.33
CA ARG A 288 3.86 -4.65 -6.31
C ARG A 288 4.80 -5.02 -7.45
N ILE A 289 5.54 -4.07 -8.03
CA ILE A 289 6.49 -4.43 -9.11
C ILE A 289 7.60 -5.36 -8.60
N TYR A 290 8.08 -5.15 -7.36
CA TYR A 290 9.05 -6.04 -6.73
C TYR A 290 8.43 -7.41 -6.45
N GLU A 291 7.27 -7.46 -5.80
CA GLU A 291 6.59 -8.70 -5.41
C GLU A 291 6.18 -9.53 -6.63
N ASN A 292 5.47 -8.92 -7.58
CA ASN A 292 4.70 -9.63 -8.59
C ASN A 292 5.45 -9.71 -9.92
N GLN A 293 5.64 -8.57 -10.59
CA GLN A 293 6.24 -8.53 -11.93
C GLN A 293 7.70 -9.01 -11.93
N ILE A 294 8.44 -8.81 -10.84
CA ILE A 294 9.80 -9.32 -10.68
C ILE A 294 9.79 -10.63 -9.89
N GLY A 295 9.33 -10.61 -8.62
CA GLY A 295 9.45 -11.73 -7.69
C GLY A 295 8.60 -12.96 -8.00
N ARG A 296 7.42 -12.79 -8.62
CA ARG A 296 6.56 -13.89 -9.09
C ARG A 296 6.74 -14.18 -10.58
N SER A 297 7.72 -13.58 -11.24
CA SER A 297 8.03 -13.86 -12.65
C SER A 297 8.59 -15.26 -12.85
N ARG A 298 8.32 -15.86 -14.02
CA ARG A 298 8.89 -17.16 -14.35
C ARG A 298 10.42 -17.16 -14.25
N ALA A 299 11.05 -16.09 -14.73
CA ALA A 299 12.51 -15.91 -14.67
C ALA A 299 13.05 -15.98 -13.25
N PHE A 300 12.52 -15.18 -12.31
CA PHE A 300 13.01 -15.15 -10.94
C PHE A 300 12.65 -16.41 -10.14
N THR A 301 11.46 -16.98 -10.37
CA THR A 301 11.00 -18.14 -9.59
C THR A 301 11.87 -19.38 -9.79
N GLY A 302 12.60 -19.50 -10.91
CA GLY A 302 13.57 -20.58 -11.10
C GLY A 302 14.73 -20.50 -10.11
N TRP A 303 15.30 -19.32 -9.93
CA TRP A 303 16.34 -19.08 -8.92
C TRP A 303 15.80 -19.28 -7.50
N LEU A 304 14.61 -18.75 -7.20
CA LEU A 304 13.98 -18.92 -5.88
C LEU A 304 13.69 -20.39 -5.55
N PHE A 305 13.29 -21.17 -6.55
CA PHE A 305 13.10 -22.62 -6.41
C PHE A 305 14.39 -23.32 -5.97
N GLU A 306 15.54 -22.98 -6.57
CA GLU A 306 16.84 -23.52 -6.17
C GLU A 306 17.17 -23.13 -4.72
N GLN A 307 17.01 -21.86 -4.35
CA GLN A 307 17.24 -21.40 -2.97
C GLN A 307 16.35 -22.12 -1.96
N MET A 308 15.10 -22.38 -2.33
CA MET A 308 14.14 -23.11 -1.52
C MET A 308 14.55 -24.56 -1.31
N ARG A 309 14.98 -25.24 -2.37
CA ARG A 309 15.45 -26.63 -2.29
C ARG A 309 16.74 -26.77 -1.50
N ASP A 310 17.66 -25.83 -1.65
CA ASP A 310 18.90 -25.81 -0.88
C ASP A 310 18.64 -25.60 0.62
N SER A 311 17.61 -24.80 0.95
CA SER A 311 17.27 -24.46 2.33
C SER A 311 16.40 -25.53 3.02
N PHE A 312 15.43 -26.10 2.30
CA PHE A 312 14.39 -26.96 2.88
C PHE A 312 14.38 -28.40 2.34
N GLY A 313 15.15 -28.71 1.30
CA GLY A 313 15.15 -30.02 0.66
C GLY A 313 13.98 -30.20 -0.31
N ASP A 314 13.25 -31.31 -0.17
CA ASP A 314 12.05 -31.54 -0.97
C ASP A 314 10.89 -30.65 -0.46
N ILE A 315 10.37 -29.82 -1.36
CA ILE A 315 9.30 -28.86 -1.10
C ILE A 315 7.98 -29.27 -1.78
N GLY A 316 7.90 -30.49 -2.29
CA GLY A 316 6.68 -31.09 -2.85
C GLY A 316 6.42 -30.81 -4.33
N VAL A 317 7.22 -29.99 -5.00
CA VAL A 317 7.10 -29.70 -6.45
C VAL A 317 8.34 -30.17 -7.21
N SER A 318 8.14 -30.64 -8.44
CA SER A 318 9.16 -31.39 -9.20
C SER A 318 10.30 -30.53 -9.73
N ASP A 319 9.98 -29.33 -10.20
CA ASP A 319 10.86 -28.46 -10.97
C ASP A 319 10.46 -26.97 -10.84
N ALA A 320 11.24 -26.10 -11.47
CA ALA A 320 11.05 -24.66 -11.46
C ALA A 320 9.72 -24.20 -12.08
N ASP A 321 9.22 -24.90 -13.11
CA ASP A 321 7.95 -24.55 -13.76
C ASP A 321 6.76 -24.91 -12.85
N ALA A 322 6.82 -26.07 -12.17
CA ALA A 322 5.84 -26.43 -11.14
C ALA A 322 5.87 -25.46 -9.95
N PHE A 323 7.05 -24.98 -9.54
CA PHE A 323 7.18 -23.96 -8.51
C PHE A 323 6.60 -22.61 -8.95
N TYR A 324 6.88 -22.16 -10.18
CA TYR A 324 6.28 -20.96 -10.78
C TYR A 324 4.74 -21.03 -10.77
N ALA A 325 4.18 -22.20 -11.11
CA ALA A 325 2.74 -22.43 -11.07
C ALA A 325 2.19 -22.43 -9.63
N ALA A 326 2.92 -23.00 -8.67
CA ALA A 326 2.53 -22.97 -7.25
C ALA A 326 2.49 -21.56 -6.68
N VAL A 327 3.46 -20.72 -7.04
CA VAL A 327 3.57 -19.30 -6.63
C VAL A 327 2.40 -18.45 -7.15
N ASN A 328 1.94 -18.74 -8.37
CA ASN A 328 0.95 -17.95 -9.10
C ASN A 328 -0.43 -18.62 -9.11
N LYS A 329 -0.69 -19.47 -8.12
CA LYS A 329 -1.96 -20.18 -8.00
C LYS A 329 -3.11 -19.22 -7.69
N VAL A 330 -4.13 -19.27 -8.54
CA VAL A 330 -5.43 -18.61 -8.34
C VAL A 330 -6.38 -19.56 -7.61
N HIS A 331 -7.21 -19.02 -6.73
CA HIS A 331 -8.19 -19.81 -5.95
C HIS A 331 -9.44 -19.00 -5.64
N ASN A 332 -10.55 -19.65 -5.28
CA ASN A 332 -11.68 -18.94 -4.69
C ASN A 332 -11.36 -18.60 -3.23
N GLY A 333 -11.33 -17.31 -2.92
CA GLY A 333 -11.05 -16.79 -1.59
C GLY A 333 -11.90 -15.56 -1.29
N TYR A 334 -12.12 -15.28 -0.02
CA TYR A 334 -12.86 -14.08 0.40
C TYR A 334 -11.92 -12.96 0.81
N ILE A 335 -10.71 -13.30 1.25
CA ILE A 335 -9.80 -12.41 1.96
C ILE A 335 -8.91 -11.64 0.99
N ARG A 336 -9.08 -10.32 0.91
CA ARG A 336 -8.35 -9.41 0.03
C ARG A 336 -6.83 -9.49 0.20
N THR A 337 -6.34 -9.56 1.43
CA THR A 337 -4.90 -9.62 1.72
C THR A 337 -4.28 -10.98 1.36
N GLU A 338 -5.09 -11.98 1.06
CA GLU A 338 -4.67 -13.33 0.65
C GLU A 338 -5.03 -13.61 -0.82
N ALA A 339 -5.63 -12.63 -1.50
CA ALA A 339 -6.02 -12.74 -2.90
C ALA A 339 -4.81 -12.76 -3.83
N ASP A 340 -4.92 -13.53 -4.91
CA ASP A 340 -3.96 -13.54 -6.02
C ASP A 340 -4.05 -12.29 -6.91
N GLU A 341 -3.10 -12.16 -7.85
CA GLU A 341 -2.97 -11.00 -8.75
C GLU A 341 -4.22 -10.70 -9.60
N LEU A 342 -5.07 -11.70 -9.89
CA LEU A 342 -6.25 -11.50 -10.73
C LEU A 342 -7.42 -10.92 -9.93
N GLN A 343 -7.69 -11.48 -8.75
CA GLN A 343 -8.88 -11.12 -7.99
C GLN A 343 -8.64 -10.00 -6.97
N TYR A 344 -7.38 -9.70 -6.62
CA TYR A 344 -7.04 -8.63 -5.67
C TYR A 344 -7.68 -7.28 -6.02
N ASN A 345 -7.58 -6.88 -7.30
CA ASN A 345 -8.12 -5.61 -7.76
C ASN A 345 -9.66 -5.55 -7.69
N LEU A 346 -10.35 -6.70 -7.86
CA LEU A 346 -11.81 -6.79 -7.71
C LEU A 346 -12.26 -6.50 -6.27
N HIS A 347 -11.51 -6.97 -5.27
CA HIS A 347 -11.80 -6.65 -3.86
C HIS A 347 -11.70 -5.15 -3.57
N ILE A 348 -10.72 -4.47 -4.16
CA ILE A 348 -10.54 -3.01 -4.01
C ILE A 348 -11.65 -2.25 -4.71
N MET A 349 -11.95 -2.65 -5.94
CA MET A 349 -13.02 -2.12 -6.75
C MET A 349 -14.40 -2.21 -6.08
N LEU A 350 -14.68 -3.33 -5.38
CA LEU A 350 -15.87 -3.47 -4.54
C LEU A 350 -15.90 -2.42 -3.44
N ARG A 351 -14.79 -2.25 -2.69
CA ARG A 351 -14.71 -1.30 -1.57
C ARG A 351 -14.84 0.14 -2.05
N PHE A 352 -14.18 0.48 -3.15
CA PHE A 352 -14.26 1.80 -3.76
C PHE A 352 -15.70 2.20 -4.12
N ASP A 353 -16.46 1.30 -4.73
CA ASP A 353 -17.85 1.60 -5.10
C ASP A 353 -18.74 1.79 -3.87
N LEU A 354 -18.57 0.95 -2.85
CA LEU A 354 -19.30 1.08 -1.58
C LEU A 354 -18.91 2.36 -0.83
N GLU A 355 -17.63 2.72 -0.79
CA GLU A 355 -17.17 3.97 -0.16
C GLU A 355 -17.78 5.20 -0.84
N ARG A 356 -17.80 5.24 -2.18
CA ARG A 356 -18.41 6.34 -2.92
C ARG A 356 -19.89 6.48 -2.59
N ALA A 357 -20.63 5.37 -2.64
CA ALA A 357 -22.05 5.39 -2.31
C ALA A 357 -22.31 5.80 -0.85
N LEU A 358 -21.50 5.31 0.10
CA LEU A 358 -21.56 5.72 1.50
C LEU A 358 -21.23 7.20 1.67
N MET A 359 -20.24 7.75 0.98
CA MET A 359 -19.86 9.16 1.14
C MET A 359 -20.86 10.12 0.47
N GLN A 360 -21.51 9.68 -0.61
CA GLN A 360 -22.53 10.46 -1.34
C GLN A 360 -23.93 10.36 -0.72
N GLY A 361 -24.18 9.37 0.14
CA GLY A 361 -25.50 9.13 0.72
C GLY A 361 -26.42 8.27 -0.15
N ASP A 362 -25.88 7.65 -1.18
CA ASP A 362 -26.61 6.71 -2.04
C ASP A 362 -26.70 5.30 -1.42
N LEU A 363 -25.85 5.01 -0.43
CA LEU A 363 -25.89 3.81 0.40
C LEU A 363 -25.91 4.19 1.88
N GLU A 364 -26.88 3.65 2.62
CA GLU A 364 -26.93 3.76 4.08
C GLU A 364 -26.16 2.61 4.73
N VAL A 365 -25.58 2.87 5.91
CA VAL A 365 -24.76 1.88 6.62
C VAL A 365 -25.54 0.60 6.95
N ALA A 366 -26.84 0.72 7.20
CA ALA A 366 -27.72 -0.42 7.48
C ALA A 366 -27.80 -1.43 6.32
N ASP A 367 -27.60 -0.98 5.09
CA ASP A 367 -27.71 -1.81 3.88
C ASP A 367 -26.34 -2.33 3.40
N LEU A 368 -25.25 -1.98 4.09
CA LEU A 368 -23.87 -2.26 3.67
C LEU A 368 -23.57 -3.75 3.50
N GLU A 369 -24.09 -4.60 4.39
CA GLU A 369 -23.86 -6.05 4.29
C GLU A 369 -24.50 -6.64 3.03
N ALA A 370 -25.73 -6.26 2.72
CA ALA A 370 -26.41 -6.70 1.51
C ALA A 370 -25.70 -6.19 0.26
N ALA A 371 -25.38 -4.89 0.21
CA ALA A 371 -24.66 -4.29 -0.92
C ALA A 371 -23.28 -4.92 -1.15
N TRP A 372 -22.57 -5.27 -0.07
CA TRP A 372 -21.32 -6.01 -0.17
C TRP A 372 -21.52 -7.39 -0.78
N ASN A 373 -22.49 -8.16 -0.27
CA ASN A 373 -22.73 -9.53 -0.70
C ASN A 373 -23.16 -9.59 -2.18
N ASP A 374 -24.06 -8.70 -2.59
CA ASP A 374 -24.51 -8.59 -3.98
C ASP A 374 -23.35 -8.26 -4.92
N ARG A 375 -22.50 -7.30 -4.51
CA ARG A 375 -21.34 -6.92 -5.33
C ARG A 375 -20.28 -8.04 -5.39
N PHE A 376 -20.04 -8.70 -4.27
CA PHE A 376 -19.10 -9.81 -4.21
C PHE A 376 -19.57 -10.96 -5.10
N GLU A 377 -20.84 -11.35 -5.04
CA GLU A 377 -21.35 -12.40 -5.91
C GLU A 377 -21.26 -12.02 -7.40
N ALA A 378 -21.53 -10.76 -7.74
CA ALA A 378 -21.43 -10.27 -9.11
C ALA A 378 -20.00 -10.30 -9.69
N ASP A 379 -18.99 -9.92 -8.89
CA ASP A 379 -17.59 -9.89 -9.35
C ASP A 379 -16.90 -11.27 -9.23
N PHE A 380 -17.26 -12.09 -8.24
CA PHE A 380 -16.54 -13.33 -7.91
C PHE A 380 -17.28 -14.62 -8.31
N GLY A 381 -18.60 -14.55 -8.53
CA GLY A 381 -19.44 -15.66 -8.97
C GLY A 381 -19.91 -16.63 -7.87
N TYR A 382 -19.74 -16.27 -6.59
CA TYR A 382 -20.25 -17.04 -5.45
C TYR A 382 -20.59 -16.12 -4.28
N ALA A 383 -21.54 -16.56 -3.44
CA ALA A 383 -22.00 -15.81 -2.28
C ALA A 383 -20.97 -15.80 -1.15
N VAL A 384 -20.95 -14.70 -0.40
CA VAL A 384 -20.23 -14.59 0.88
C VAL A 384 -20.86 -15.55 1.89
N ASP A 385 -20.05 -16.34 2.57
CA ASP A 385 -20.50 -17.38 3.50
C ASP A 385 -20.72 -16.88 4.93
N LYS A 386 -20.00 -15.83 5.35
CA LYS A 386 -20.13 -15.20 6.67
C LYS A 386 -19.61 -13.76 6.72
N PRO A 387 -20.08 -12.93 7.66
CA PRO A 387 -19.69 -11.52 7.78
C PRO A 387 -18.20 -11.22 7.87
N SER A 388 -17.41 -12.04 8.57
CA SER A 388 -15.95 -11.86 8.69
C SER A 388 -15.20 -12.15 7.39
N ASN A 389 -15.84 -12.84 6.44
CA ASN A 389 -15.41 -12.98 5.06
C ASN A 389 -16.01 -11.87 4.16
N GLY A 390 -17.08 -11.23 4.62
CA GLY A 390 -17.77 -10.10 3.98
C GLY A 390 -17.35 -8.72 4.51
N CYS A 391 -18.33 -7.86 4.80
CA CYS A 391 -18.10 -6.46 5.16
C CYS A 391 -17.31 -6.23 6.46
N LEU A 392 -17.20 -7.23 7.35
CA LEU A 392 -16.39 -7.13 8.57
C LEU A 392 -14.93 -7.57 8.36
N GLN A 393 -14.54 -7.95 7.15
CA GLN A 393 -13.24 -8.52 6.86
C GLN A 393 -12.08 -7.56 7.19
N ASP A 394 -12.20 -6.30 6.77
CA ASP A 394 -11.15 -5.30 6.83
C ASP A 394 -11.39 -4.27 7.95
N VAL A 395 -10.31 -3.87 8.62
CA VAL A 395 -10.36 -2.88 9.72
C VAL A 395 -10.57 -1.45 9.25
N HIS A 396 -10.24 -1.14 8.00
CA HIS A 396 -10.06 0.21 7.45
C HIS A 396 -11.21 1.17 7.77
N TRP A 397 -12.46 0.78 7.52
CA TRP A 397 -13.61 1.63 7.79
C TRP A 397 -13.85 1.85 9.29
N SER A 398 -13.54 0.89 10.15
CA SER A 398 -13.62 1.06 11.61
C SER A 398 -12.65 2.13 12.13
N VAL A 399 -11.50 2.29 11.46
CA VAL A 399 -10.49 3.31 11.81
C VAL A 399 -10.56 4.56 10.93
N GLY A 400 -11.64 4.73 10.15
CA GLY A 400 -11.90 5.95 9.37
C GLY A 400 -11.07 6.12 8.08
N LEU A 401 -10.47 5.06 7.56
CA LEU A 401 -9.68 5.07 6.32
C LEU A 401 -10.57 4.95 5.08
N PHE A 402 -11.24 6.05 4.71
CA PHE A 402 -12.05 6.17 3.50
C PHE A 402 -11.26 6.90 2.40
N GLY A 403 -11.34 6.44 1.14
CA GLY A 403 -10.52 6.92 0.04
C GLY A 403 -9.13 6.26 -0.01
N TYR A 404 -8.84 5.34 0.91
CA TYR A 404 -7.55 4.64 1.03
C TYR A 404 -7.46 3.44 0.10
N PHE A 405 -8.47 2.57 0.07
CA PHE A 405 -8.44 1.33 -0.72
C PHE A 405 -8.07 1.51 -2.20
N PRO A 406 -8.56 2.54 -2.93
CA PRO A 406 -8.25 2.70 -4.34
C PRO A 406 -6.76 2.77 -4.65
N THR A 407 -5.97 3.25 -3.69
CA THR A 407 -4.51 3.36 -3.85
C THR A 407 -3.83 2.01 -4.03
N TYR A 408 -4.40 0.93 -3.50
CA TYR A 408 -3.87 -0.42 -3.73
C TYR A 408 -3.97 -0.85 -5.20
N SER A 409 -5.12 -0.64 -5.84
CA SER A 409 -5.30 -0.96 -7.27
C SER A 409 -4.56 0.03 -8.17
N LEU A 410 -4.48 1.31 -7.80
CA LEU A 410 -3.64 2.27 -8.51
C LEU A 410 -2.17 1.84 -8.46
N GLY A 411 -1.69 1.31 -7.33
CA GLY A 411 -0.36 0.70 -7.23
C GLY A 411 -0.14 -0.42 -8.25
N ASN A 412 -1.08 -1.35 -8.40
CA ASN A 412 -0.99 -2.39 -9.44
C ASN A 412 -0.98 -1.80 -10.85
N VAL A 413 -1.82 -0.80 -11.14
CA VAL A 413 -1.90 -0.13 -12.45
C VAL A 413 -0.57 0.55 -12.78
N TYR A 414 -0.03 1.32 -11.85
CA TYR A 414 1.25 1.98 -11.98
C TYR A 414 2.41 0.97 -12.12
N ALA A 415 2.38 -0.13 -11.35
CA ALA A 415 3.37 -1.20 -11.48
C ALA A 415 3.36 -1.84 -12.88
N GLY A 416 2.17 -1.99 -13.50
CA GLY A 416 2.04 -2.42 -14.89
C GLY A 416 2.73 -1.46 -15.88
N CYS A 417 2.46 -0.15 -15.75
CA CYS A 417 3.08 0.88 -16.58
C CYS A 417 4.61 0.91 -16.42
N LEU A 418 5.09 0.86 -15.17
CA LEU A 418 6.52 0.83 -14.85
C LEU A 418 7.18 -0.45 -15.36
N HIS A 419 6.51 -1.59 -15.29
CA HIS A 419 7.04 -2.85 -15.78
C HIS A 419 7.17 -2.87 -17.30
N GLU A 420 6.20 -2.33 -18.05
CA GLU A 420 6.32 -2.19 -19.50
C GLU A 420 7.55 -1.35 -19.88
N ALA A 421 7.72 -0.19 -19.23
CA ALA A 421 8.88 0.67 -19.43
C ALA A 421 10.20 -0.01 -19.02
N LEU A 422 10.22 -0.72 -17.89
CA LEU A 422 11.38 -1.47 -17.41
C LEU A 422 11.80 -2.53 -18.44
N ARG A 423 10.86 -3.30 -18.99
CA ARG A 423 11.17 -4.34 -19.99
C ARG A 423 11.72 -3.76 -21.29
N ARG A 424 11.24 -2.57 -21.69
CA ARG A 424 11.75 -1.82 -22.84
C ARG A 424 13.19 -1.37 -22.61
N ASP A 425 13.47 -0.81 -21.44
CA ASP A 425 14.74 -0.16 -21.12
C ASP A 425 15.83 -1.14 -20.63
N VAL A 426 15.43 -2.32 -20.14
CA VAL A 426 16.33 -3.38 -19.64
C VAL A 426 16.10 -4.68 -20.42
N PRO A 427 16.61 -4.81 -21.67
CA PRO A 427 16.35 -5.97 -22.53
C PRO A 427 16.85 -7.32 -21.99
N LYS A 428 17.77 -7.30 -21.02
CA LYS A 428 18.35 -8.50 -20.39
C LYS A 428 17.61 -8.95 -19.13
N LEU A 429 16.54 -8.26 -18.75
CA LEU A 429 15.83 -8.44 -17.48
C LEU A 429 15.64 -9.92 -17.11
N ASP A 430 15.00 -10.71 -17.97
CA ASP A 430 14.72 -12.12 -17.65
C ASP A 430 15.99 -12.97 -17.49
N THR A 431 17.07 -12.65 -18.21
CA THR A 431 18.35 -13.36 -18.10
C THR A 431 19.05 -13.07 -16.78
N ASP A 432 18.96 -11.83 -16.31
CA ASP A 432 19.53 -11.40 -15.03
C ASP A 432 18.70 -11.97 -13.86
N LEU A 433 17.36 -11.88 -13.95
CA LEU A 433 16.44 -12.44 -12.95
C LEU A 433 16.58 -13.95 -12.79
N ALA A 434 16.83 -14.69 -13.89
CA ALA A 434 17.06 -16.13 -13.84
C ALA A 434 18.31 -16.53 -13.02
N GLN A 435 19.23 -15.59 -12.79
CA GLN A 435 20.43 -15.79 -11.96
C GLN A 435 20.27 -15.20 -10.55
N GLY A 436 19.08 -14.69 -10.22
CA GLY A 436 18.84 -13.96 -8.97
C GLY A 436 19.50 -12.59 -8.95
N ASP A 437 19.91 -12.03 -10.09
CA ASP A 437 20.42 -10.66 -10.17
C ASP A 437 19.27 -9.70 -10.50
N THR A 438 18.86 -8.90 -9.51
CA THR A 438 17.83 -7.86 -9.69
C THR A 438 18.42 -6.46 -9.82
N SER A 439 19.74 -6.31 -9.87
CA SER A 439 20.42 -5.01 -9.77
C SER A 439 20.07 -4.06 -10.91
N ALA A 440 19.90 -4.58 -12.14
CA ALA A 440 19.47 -3.78 -13.28
C ALA A 440 18.02 -3.26 -13.11
N ALA A 441 17.12 -4.10 -12.60
CA ALA A 441 15.72 -3.73 -12.38
C ALA A 441 15.56 -2.72 -11.24
N THR A 442 16.17 -3.02 -10.10
CA THR A 442 16.12 -2.16 -8.90
C THR A 442 16.87 -0.85 -9.12
N GLY A 443 17.99 -0.88 -9.85
CA GLY A 443 18.72 0.31 -10.28
C GLY A 443 17.90 1.21 -11.20
N TRP A 444 17.18 0.63 -12.19
CA TRP A 444 16.29 1.39 -13.06
C TRP A 444 15.15 2.07 -12.27
N LEU A 445 14.52 1.37 -11.32
CA LEU A 445 13.50 1.97 -10.45
C LEU A 445 14.07 3.06 -9.55
N GLY A 446 15.28 2.83 -9.00
CA GLY A 446 16.08 3.80 -8.27
C GLY A 446 16.26 5.11 -9.04
N GLU A 447 16.72 5.00 -10.28
CA GLU A 447 17.02 6.13 -11.15
C GLU A 447 15.77 6.82 -11.71
N LYS A 448 14.80 6.06 -12.23
CA LYS A 448 13.68 6.64 -12.98
C LYS A 448 12.58 7.20 -12.09
N LEU A 449 12.44 6.68 -10.87
CA LEU A 449 11.32 7.00 -9.99
C LEU A 449 11.76 7.33 -8.57
N GLN A 450 12.43 6.40 -7.91
CA GLN A 450 12.56 6.41 -6.45
C GLN A 450 13.39 7.60 -5.95
N GLN A 451 14.48 7.96 -6.63
CA GLN A 451 15.35 9.07 -6.22
C GLN A 451 14.64 10.42 -6.11
N HIS A 452 13.51 10.60 -6.79
CA HIS A 452 12.79 11.86 -6.86
C HIS A 452 11.87 12.12 -5.65
N GLY A 453 11.56 11.11 -4.83
CA GLY A 453 10.66 11.25 -3.69
C GLY A 453 9.37 11.99 -4.05
N GLY A 454 9.04 13.03 -3.29
CA GLY A 454 7.85 13.87 -3.52
C GLY A 454 7.99 14.99 -4.55
N LEU A 455 9.02 15.00 -5.41
CA LEU A 455 9.32 16.13 -6.32
C LEU A 455 8.14 16.47 -7.25
N ARG A 456 7.52 15.45 -7.85
CA ARG A 456 6.39 15.59 -8.79
C ARG A 456 5.08 15.19 -8.13
N SER A 457 3.95 15.44 -8.79
CA SER A 457 2.67 14.85 -8.37
C SER A 457 2.70 13.32 -8.57
N PRO A 458 1.76 12.56 -7.99
CA PRO A 458 1.76 11.10 -8.09
C PRO A 458 1.70 10.61 -9.53
N ARG A 459 0.74 11.13 -10.30
CA ARG A 459 0.55 10.78 -11.71
C ARG A 459 1.75 11.20 -12.56
N ASP A 460 2.28 12.41 -12.35
CA ASP A 460 3.47 12.89 -13.07
C ASP A 460 4.72 12.08 -12.73
N THR A 461 4.82 11.53 -11.51
CA THR A 461 5.93 10.67 -11.09
C THR A 461 5.94 9.38 -11.91
N ILE A 462 4.79 8.73 -12.05
CA ILE A 462 4.65 7.53 -12.88
C ILE A 462 4.85 7.88 -14.35
N ALA A 463 4.24 8.97 -14.83
CA ALA A 463 4.33 9.37 -16.21
C ALA A 463 5.77 9.68 -16.65
N HIS A 464 6.53 10.34 -15.77
CA HIS A 464 7.95 10.61 -15.98
C HIS A 464 8.78 9.33 -16.07
N ALA A 465 8.57 8.38 -15.15
CA ALA A 465 9.33 7.15 -15.09
C ALA A 465 8.99 6.17 -16.22
N ALA A 466 7.70 6.02 -16.54
CA ALA A 466 7.20 5.10 -17.55
C ALA A 466 7.29 5.67 -18.98
N GLU A 467 7.42 7.00 -19.11
CA GLU A 467 7.34 7.76 -20.36
C GLU A 467 5.98 7.58 -21.07
N MET A 468 4.91 7.48 -20.29
CA MET A 468 3.52 7.35 -20.76
C MET A 468 2.52 7.84 -19.72
N GLU A 469 1.32 8.21 -20.14
CA GLU A 469 0.24 8.47 -19.18
C GLU A 469 -0.18 7.18 -18.48
N PRO A 470 -0.32 7.15 -17.14
CA PRO A 470 -0.73 5.95 -16.43
C PRO A 470 -2.13 5.51 -16.84
N ASP A 471 -2.25 4.25 -17.25
CA ASP A 471 -3.50 3.62 -17.67
C ASP A 471 -3.52 2.14 -17.29
N HIS A 472 -4.70 1.52 -17.31
CA HIS A 472 -4.89 0.11 -16.97
C HIS A 472 -4.31 -0.89 -17.97
N ALA A 473 -4.18 -0.53 -19.25
CA ALA A 473 -3.86 -1.46 -20.32
C ALA A 473 -2.55 -2.25 -20.09
N PRO A 474 -1.41 -1.63 -19.69
CA PRO A 474 -0.19 -2.36 -19.40
C PRO A 474 -0.33 -3.44 -18.33
N LEU A 475 -1.14 -3.20 -17.29
CA LEU A 475 -1.43 -4.19 -16.26
C LEU A 475 -2.27 -5.34 -16.85
N MET A 476 -3.33 -5.02 -17.59
CA MET A 476 -4.20 -6.04 -18.18
C MET A 476 -3.46 -6.93 -19.18
N ASP A 477 -2.61 -6.35 -20.02
CA ASP A 477 -1.78 -7.08 -20.97
C ASP A 477 -0.79 -8.02 -20.26
N TYR A 478 -0.15 -7.54 -19.19
CA TYR A 478 0.71 -8.38 -18.34
C TYR A 478 -0.05 -9.56 -17.73
N LEU A 479 -1.23 -9.32 -17.15
CA LEU A 479 -2.03 -10.37 -16.53
C LEU A 479 -2.51 -11.39 -17.57
N GLU A 480 -3.03 -10.94 -18.71
CA GLU A 480 -3.51 -11.82 -19.78
C GLU A 480 -2.37 -12.67 -20.35
N GLN A 481 -1.20 -12.07 -20.61
CA GLN A 481 -0.03 -12.81 -21.08
C GLN A 481 0.44 -13.85 -20.05
N LYS A 482 0.58 -13.43 -18.78
CA LYS A 482 1.11 -14.28 -17.71
C LYS A 482 0.19 -15.47 -17.43
N PHE A 483 -1.10 -15.19 -17.18
CA PHE A 483 -2.06 -16.21 -16.79
C PHE A 483 -2.57 -17.02 -17.99
N GLY A 484 -2.66 -16.42 -19.19
CA GLY A 484 -2.94 -17.15 -20.42
C GLY A 484 -1.88 -18.22 -20.72
N ALA A 485 -0.60 -17.88 -20.57
CA ALA A 485 0.48 -18.84 -20.74
C ALA A 485 0.57 -19.87 -19.59
N LEU A 486 0.26 -19.48 -18.35
CA LEU A 486 0.36 -20.37 -17.19
C LEU A 486 -0.77 -21.41 -17.14
N TYR A 487 -1.96 -21.05 -17.62
CA TYR A 487 -3.17 -21.87 -17.54
C TYR A 487 -3.65 -22.41 -18.91
N ASP A 488 -2.85 -22.23 -19.96
CA ASP A 488 -3.14 -22.67 -21.33
C ASP A 488 -4.54 -22.22 -21.82
N LEU A 489 -4.79 -20.91 -21.77
CA LEU A 489 -6.08 -20.29 -22.11
C LEU A 489 -6.29 -20.06 -23.62
#